data_AF-A0A9D5J224-F1
#
_entry.id   AF-A0A9D5J224-F1
#
_cell.length_a   1.000
_cell.length_b   1.000
_cell.length_c   1.000
_cell.angle_alpha   90.00
_cell.angle_beta   90.00
_cell.angle_gamma   90.00
#
_symmetry.space_group_name_H-M   'P 1'
#
loop_
_entity.id
_entity.type
_entity.pdbx_description
1 polymer ?
#
loop_
_entity_poly.entity_id
_entity_poly.type
_entity_poly.pdbx_seq_one_letter_code
_entity_poly.pdbx_strand_id
1 'polypeptide(L)'
;MKTIGQDFTEMCEVLGKSNVYIRNIQTKLGLHIPPHKDGYSTAYANFLKTIVRLRTFGVPLEDIGELLEAEKKLLQAMRVDTITDSKTWYLDACGHGSANGNRLLLTNYDVGQSVTVGSFQYHLDFAQRSRELFSAAEMGEDARRILHMYTKQRDRILDRVRDEEPVLEDALSWSARMLYGED
;
A
#
# COMPACT_ATOMS: atom_id res chain seq x y z
N MET A 1 6.24 -5.73 -22.52
CA MET A 1 4.83 -5.53 -22.89
C MET A 1 4.49 -4.07 -22.69
N LYS A 2 4.02 -3.35 -23.71
CA LYS A 2 3.54 -1.97 -23.56
C LYS A 2 2.20 -2.04 -22.82
N THR A 3 2.21 -1.73 -21.53
CA THR A 3 0.97 -1.48 -20.78
C THR A 3 0.38 -0.19 -21.34
N ILE A 4 -0.72 -0.31 -22.08
CA ILE A 4 -1.52 0.84 -22.50
C ILE A 4 -2.00 1.47 -21.20
N GLY A 5 -1.37 2.59 -20.83
CA GLY A 5 -1.68 3.26 -19.58
C GLY A 5 -3.11 3.81 -19.64
N GLN A 6 -3.88 3.56 -18.60
CA GLN A 6 -5.24 4.10 -18.48
C GLN A 6 -5.17 5.63 -18.46
N ASP A 7 -6.10 6.29 -19.14
CA ASP A 7 -6.26 7.73 -18.97
C ASP A 7 -6.71 8.04 -17.53
N PHE A 8 -6.43 9.25 -17.05
CA PHE A 8 -6.81 9.68 -15.71
C PHE A 8 -8.34 9.54 -15.49
N THR A 9 -9.12 9.79 -16.53
CA THR A 9 -10.58 9.68 -16.52
C THR A 9 -11.02 8.23 -16.31
N GLU A 10 -10.47 7.31 -17.10
CA GLU A 10 -10.75 5.87 -16.99
C GLU A 10 -10.36 5.32 -15.60
N MET A 11 -9.23 5.79 -15.05
CA MET A 11 -8.80 5.40 -13.71
C MET A 11 -9.79 5.90 -12.64
N CYS A 12 -10.31 7.12 -12.75
CA CYS A 12 -11.28 7.64 -11.80
C CYS A 12 -12.62 6.90 -11.87
N GLU A 13 -13.05 6.49 -13.06
CA GLU A 13 -14.23 5.64 -13.26
C GLU A 13 -14.05 4.27 -12.60
N VAL A 14 -12.89 3.61 -12.82
CA VAL A 14 -12.57 2.32 -12.19
C VAL A 14 -12.54 2.41 -10.66
N LEU A 15 -12.12 3.56 -10.12
CA LEU A 15 -12.08 3.80 -8.68
C LEU A 15 -13.43 4.26 -8.10
N GLY A 16 -14.40 4.63 -8.94
CA GLY A 16 -15.71 5.12 -8.51
C GLY A 16 -15.64 6.40 -7.68
N LYS A 17 -14.61 7.24 -7.90
CA LYS A 17 -14.38 8.49 -7.15
C LYS A 17 -14.12 9.65 -8.09
N SER A 18 -14.41 10.87 -7.63
CA SER A 18 -14.23 12.07 -8.44
C SER A 18 -12.76 12.36 -8.74
N ASN A 19 -12.51 12.99 -9.89
CA ASN A 19 -11.18 13.47 -10.31
C ASN A 19 -10.49 14.30 -9.20
N VAL A 20 -11.24 15.19 -8.54
CA VAL A 20 -10.73 16.05 -7.46
C VAL A 20 -10.30 15.21 -6.25
N TYR A 21 -11.07 14.17 -5.90
CA TYR A 21 -10.75 13.29 -4.79
C TYR A 21 -9.45 12.50 -5.03
N ILE A 22 -9.30 11.93 -6.23
CA ILE A 22 -8.09 11.17 -6.59
C ILE A 22 -6.87 12.10 -6.67
N ARG A 23 -7.01 13.31 -7.24
CA ARG A 23 -5.94 14.31 -7.23
C ARG A 23 -5.52 14.70 -5.82
N ASN A 24 -6.47 14.86 -4.90
CA ASN A 24 -6.17 15.18 -3.50
C ASN A 24 -5.32 14.07 -2.86
N ILE A 25 -5.70 12.80 -3.06
CA ILE A 25 -4.90 11.65 -2.59
C ILE A 25 -3.48 11.71 -3.16
N GLN A 26 -3.33 11.88 -4.47
CA GLN A 26 -2.02 11.95 -5.12
C GLN A 26 -1.15 13.06 -4.55
N THR A 27 -1.70 14.26 -4.36
CA THR A 27 -0.97 15.41 -3.81
C THR A 27 -0.62 15.20 -2.34
N LYS A 28 -1.56 14.75 -1.50
CA LYS A 28 -1.36 14.53 -0.06
C LYS A 28 -0.31 13.46 0.23
N LEU A 29 -0.27 12.41 -0.59
CA LEU A 29 0.68 11.30 -0.44
C LEU A 29 1.97 11.51 -1.25
N GLY A 30 2.13 12.65 -1.92
CA GLY A 30 3.31 12.96 -2.73
C GLY A 30 3.54 11.97 -3.86
N LEU A 31 2.49 11.39 -4.42
CA LEU A 31 2.59 10.38 -5.49
C LEU A 31 3.02 11.02 -6.80
N HIS A 32 3.76 10.25 -7.61
CA HIS A 32 4.06 10.66 -8.96
C HIS A 32 2.77 10.77 -9.78
N ILE A 33 2.61 11.88 -10.49
CA ILE A 33 1.54 12.12 -11.44
C ILE A 33 2.16 11.95 -12.83
N PRO A 34 1.82 10.87 -13.56
CA PRO A 34 2.26 10.68 -14.93
C PRO A 34 1.81 11.86 -15.81
N PRO A 35 2.66 12.32 -16.75
CA PRO A 35 2.26 13.30 -17.75
C PRO A 35 1.17 12.71 -18.65
N HIS A 36 0.29 13.55 -19.20
CA HIS A 36 -0.93 13.19 -19.96
C HIS A 36 -0.78 12.14 -21.08
N LYS A 37 0.45 11.81 -21.49
CA LYS A 37 0.76 10.85 -22.57
C LYS A 37 1.24 9.49 -22.05
N ASP A 38 1.75 9.44 -20.83
CA ASP A 38 2.15 8.20 -20.16
C ASP A 38 1.00 7.83 -19.23
N GLY A 39 0.07 7.01 -19.70
CA GLY A 39 -1.09 6.64 -18.89
C GLY A 39 -0.69 5.87 -17.61
N TYR A 40 -1.65 5.71 -16.71
CA TYR A 40 -1.43 5.06 -15.42
C TYR A 40 -1.21 3.55 -15.58
N SER A 41 -0.23 3.00 -14.85
CA SER A 41 -0.03 1.56 -14.79
C SER A 41 -1.15 0.90 -13.98
N THR A 42 -1.47 -0.36 -14.28
CA THR A 42 -2.46 -1.15 -13.55
C THR A 42 -2.09 -1.31 -12.07
N ALA A 43 -0.80 -1.41 -11.78
CA ALA A 43 -0.25 -1.38 -10.44
C ALA A 43 -0.59 -0.09 -9.66
N TYR A 44 -0.47 1.06 -10.31
CA TYR A 44 -0.84 2.35 -9.75
C TYR A 44 -2.34 2.42 -9.43
N ALA A 45 -3.18 1.94 -10.35
CA ALA A 45 -4.64 1.90 -10.14
C ALA A 45 -5.02 0.99 -8.96
N ASN A 46 -4.39 -0.18 -8.82
CA ASN A 46 -4.61 -1.07 -7.69
C ASN A 46 -4.17 -0.45 -6.36
N PHE A 47 -3.04 0.24 -6.34
CA PHE A 47 -2.58 0.98 -5.16
C PHE A 47 -3.58 2.05 -4.73
N LEU A 48 -4.06 2.87 -5.68
CA LEU A 48 -5.11 3.86 -5.39
C LEU A 48 -6.41 3.20 -4.90
N LYS A 49 -6.79 2.05 -5.47
CA LYS A 49 -7.96 1.29 -5.02
C LYS A 49 -7.84 0.87 -3.55
N THR A 50 -6.66 0.43 -3.13
CA THR A 50 -6.38 0.11 -1.72
C THR A 50 -6.51 1.35 -0.83
N ILE A 51 -5.95 2.49 -1.24
CA ILE A 51 -6.10 3.75 -0.47
C ILE A 51 -7.57 4.15 -0.38
N VAL A 52 -8.32 4.10 -1.49
CA VAL A 52 -9.75 4.41 -1.51
C VAL A 52 -10.51 3.52 -0.54
N ARG A 53 -10.20 2.21 -0.49
CA ARG A 53 -10.80 1.28 0.48
C ARG A 53 -10.48 1.67 1.92
N LEU A 54 -9.21 1.90 2.26
CA LEU A 54 -8.80 2.33 3.60
C LEU A 54 -9.50 3.64 4.02
N ARG A 55 -9.65 4.57 3.07
CA ARG A 55 -10.39 5.82 3.29
C ARG A 55 -11.87 5.61 3.54
N THR A 56 -12.49 4.59 2.91
CA THR A 56 -13.87 4.20 3.20
C THR A 56 -14.03 3.68 4.63
N PHE A 57 -13.05 2.91 5.13
CA PHE A 57 -12.96 2.48 6.54
C PHE A 57 -12.48 3.60 7.50
N GLY A 58 -12.64 4.87 7.12
CA GLY A 58 -12.35 6.00 8.00
C GLY A 58 -10.86 6.23 8.32
N VAL A 59 -9.93 5.53 7.65
CA VAL A 59 -8.49 5.68 7.91
C VAL A 59 -8.00 7.06 7.44
N PRO A 60 -7.30 7.85 8.28
CA PRO A 60 -6.74 9.15 7.88
C PRO A 60 -5.68 9.02 6.77
N LEU A 61 -5.62 10.00 5.87
CA LEU A 61 -4.56 10.03 4.85
C LEU A 61 -3.16 10.18 5.46
N GLU A 62 -3.06 10.81 6.63
CA GLU A 62 -1.81 10.94 7.39
C GLU A 62 -1.29 9.56 7.82
N ASP A 63 -2.14 8.73 8.43
CA ASP A 63 -1.78 7.37 8.84
C ASP A 63 -1.37 6.50 7.65
N ILE A 64 -2.05 6.65 6.50
CA ILE A 64 -1.71 5.97 5.24
C ILE A 64 -0.37 6.46 4.69
N GLY A 65 -0.09 7.77 4.79
CA GLY A 65 1.17 8.37 4.38
C GLY A 65 2.35 7.88 5.23
N GLU A 66 2.18 7.82 6.55
CA GLU A 66 3.19 7.27 7.46
C GLU A 66 3.50 5.80 7.14
N LEU A 67 2.47 5.00 6.86
CA LEU A 67 2.64 3.61 6.45
C LEU A 67 3.36 3.50 5.10
N LEU A 68 3.01 4.34 4.13
CA LEU A 68 3.65 4.38 2.82
C LEU A 68 5.14 4.72 2.92
N GLU A 69 5.50 5.70 3.74
CA GLU A 69 6.90 6.06 3.97
C GLU A 69 7.67 4.93 4.67
N ALA A 70 7.04 4.21 5.61
CA ALA A 70 7.63 3.03 6.21
C ALA A 70 7.83 1.90 5.17
N GLU A 71 6.84 1.65 4.29
CA GLU A 71 6.96 0.66 3.22
C GLU A 71 8.07 1.03 2.22
N LYS A 72 8.17 2.29 1.79
CA LYS A 72 9.25 2.75 0.92
C LYS A 72 10.63 2.51 1.54
N LYS A 73 10.78 2.80 2.83
CA LYS A 73 12.04 2.54 3.57
C LYS A 73 12.36 1.06 3.64
N LEU A 74 11.38 0.19 3.88
CA LEU A 74 11.57 -1.26 3.82
C LEU A 74 12.00 -1.72 2.44
N LEU A 75 11.34 -1.24 1.39
CA LEU A 75 11.67 -1.60 0.02
C LEU A 75 13.08 -1.10 -0.37
N GLN A 76 13.50 0.08 0.08
CA GLN A 76 14.87 0.59 -0.06
C GLN A 76 15.90 -0.27 0.69
N ALA A 77 15.58 -0.69 1.92
CA ALA A 77 16.44 -1.61 2.68
C ALA A 77 16.63 -2.95 1.95
N MET A 78 15.61 -3.41 1.23
CA MET A 78 15.66 -4.60 0.36
C MET A 78 16.25 -4.33 -1.04
N ARG A 79 16.74 -3.11 -1.30
CA ARG A 79 17.28 -2.64 -2.58
C ARG A 79 16.34 -2.77 -3.78
N VAL A 80 15.02 -2.74 -3.55
CA VAL A 80 14.02 -2.82 -4.62
C VAL A 80 14.08 -1.58 -5.53
N ASP A 81 14.55 -0.45 -5.00
CA ASP A 81 14.84 0.77 -5.73
C ASP A 81 15.93 0.60 -6.80
N THR A 82 16.83 -0.37 -6.64
CA THR A 82 17.88 -0.65 -7.62
C THR A 82 17.44 -1.57 -8.77
N ILE A 83 16.24 -2.15 -8.70
CA ILE A 83 15.73 -3.11 -9.68
C ILE A 83 15.21 -2.41 -10.93
N THR A 84 14.81 -1.13 -10.84
CA THR A 84 14.13 -0.43 -11.92
C THR A 84 14.31 1.08 -11.82
N ASP A 85 14.67 1.74 -12.92
CA ASP A 85 14.82 3.21 -13.04
C ASP A 85 13.49 3.98 -13.09
N SER A 86 12.38 3.32 -12.75
CA SER A 86 11.04 3.91 -12.80
C SER A 86 10.82 4.88 -11.65
N LYS A 87 10.20 6.03 -11.94
CA LYS A 87 9.76 7.00 -10.92
C LYS A 87 8.68 6.44 -9.98
N THR A 88 8.05 5.31 -10.36
CA THR A 88 7.07 4.58 -9.57
C THR A 88 7.57 3.20 -9.18
N TRP A 89 8.87 3.02 -8.98
CA TRP A 89 9.50 1.73 -8.64
C TRP A 89 8.82 1.01 -7.46
N TYR A 90 8.33 1.75 -6.45
CA TYR A 90 7.61 1.21 -5.30
C TYR A 90 6.19 0.70 -5.65
N LEU A 91 5.61 1.17 -6.75
CA LEU A 91 4.32 0.72 -7.27
C LEU A 91 4.49 -0.38 -8.31
N ASP A 92 5.61 -0.41 -9.04
CA ASP A 92 5.87 -1.47 -10.02
C ASP A 92 5.99 -2.85 -9.36
N ALA A 93 6.25 -2.85 -8.05
CA ALA A 93 6.25 -4.02 -7.18
C ALA A 93 4.84 -4.46 -6.71
N CYS A 94 3.78 -3.70 -7.01
CA CYS A 94 2.37 -4.05 -6.77
C CYS A 94 1.91 -5.19 -7.67
N GLY A 95 2.34 -6.42 -7.35
CA GLY A 95 1.90 -7.64 -8.00
C GLY A 95 0.43 -7.95 -7.75
N HIS A 96 -0.22 -8.56 -8.74
CA HIS A 96 -1.57 -9.11 -8.57
C HIS A 96 -1.48 -10.36 -7.68
N GLY A 97 -2.03 -10.30 -6.48
CA GLY A 97 -2.30 -11.51 -5.72
C GLY A 97 -2.88 -11.27 -4.33
N SER A 98 -3.50 -12.32 -3.84
CA SER A 98 -4.24 -12.41 -2.58
C SER A 98 -3.41 -12.03 -1.35
N ALA A 99 -4.12 -11.59 -0.31
CA ALA A 99 -3.59 -11.27 1.01
C ALA A 99 -2.95 -12.51 1.67
N ASN A 100 -1.67 -12.73 1.38
CA ASN A 100 -0.83 -13.63 2.16
C ASN A 100 -0.13 -12.81 3.24
N GLY A 101 0.06 -13.37 4.44
CA GLY A 101 0.71 -12.68 5.56
C GLY A 101 2.12 -12.16 5.26
N ASN A 102 2.71 -12.52 4.12
CA ASN A 102 4.04 -12.12 3.66
C ASN A 102 4.04 -10.83 2.81
N ARG A 103 2.88 -10.20 2.60
CA ARG A 103 2.75 -9.03 1.72
C ARG A 103 2.56 -7.74 2.50
N LEU A 104 3.19 -6.67 2.01
CA LEU A 104 2.98 -5.32 2.52
C LEU A 104 1.56 -4.84 2.18
N LEU A 105 0.96 -4.05 3.08
CA LEU A 105 -0.45 -3.65 3.01
C LEU A 105 -0.76 -2.75 1.80
N LEU A 106 0.09 -1.76 1.51
CA LEU A 106 -0.19 -0.79 0.44
C LEU A 106 0.41 -1.24 -0.89
N THR A 107 1.69 -1.60 -0.89
CA THR A 107 2.43 -1.99 -2.10
C THR A 107 2.20 -3.45 -2.52
N ASN A 108 1.53 -4.27 -1.70
CA ASN A 108 1.32 -5.70 -1.93
C ASN A 108 2.61 -6.48 -2.25
N TYR A 109 3.77 -5.91 -1.92
CA TYR A 109 5.06 -6.51 -2.18
C TYR A 109 5.26 -7.69 -1.26
N ASP A 110 5.58 -8.85 -1.84
CA ASP A 110 5.88 -10.06 -1.08
C ASP A 110 7.31 -9.97 -0.55
N VAL A 111 7.45 -9.82 0.76
CA VAL A 111 8.76 -9.79 1.43
C VAL A 111 9.33 -11.20 1.64
N GLY A 112 8.65 -12.25 1.15
CA GLY A 112 9.08 -13.64 1.21
C GLY A 112 8.90 -14.32 2.57
N GLN A 113 8.53 -13.57 3.62
CA GLN A 113 8.27 -14.08 4.97
C GLN A 113 7.10 -13.35 5.63
N SER A 114 6.47 -14.01 6.60
CA SER A 114 5.26 -13.52 7.24
C SER A 114 5.52 -12.24 8.04
N VAL A 115 4.83 -11.17 7.67
CA VAL A 115 4.80 -9.88 8.37
C VAL A 115 3.73 -9.89 9.47
N THR A 116 2.87 -10.90 9.54
CA THR A 116 1.74 -10.97 10.50
C THR A 116 2.17 -11.12 11.96
N VAL A 117 1.28 -10.63 12.84
CA VAL A 117 1.38 -10.64 14.31
C VAL A 117 1.49 -12.07 14.83
N GLY A 118 2.53 -12.37 15.61
CA GLY A 118 2.66 -13.61 16.39
C GLY A 118 3.79 -14.56 15.97
N SER A 119 4.35 -14.43 14.77
CA SER A 119 5.55 -15.16 14.37
C SER A 119 6.73 -14.22 14.24
N PHE A 120 7.22 -13.73 15.38
CA PHE A 120 8.60 -13.25 15.48
C PHE A 120 9.53 -14.44 15.21
N GLN A 121 9.79 -14.73 13.93
CA GLN A 121 11.06 -15.38 13.61
C GLN A 121 12.13 -14.32 13.81
N TYR A 122 12.73 -14.32 15.01
CA TYR A 122 13.93 -13.56 15.39
C TYR A 122 15.14 -13.80 14.45
N HIS A 123 14.98 -14.63 13.42
CA HIS A 123 15.94 -15.02 12.39
C HIS A 123 15.60 -14.43 11.01
N LEU A 124 14.99 -13.23 10.94
CA LEU A 124 15.10 -12.42 9.73
C LEU A 124 16.56 -11.97 9.60
N ASP A 125 17.34 -12.86 9.02
CA ASP A 125 18.72 -12.62 8.64
C ASP A 125 18.71 -11.96 7.27
N PHE A 126 18.60 -10.63 7.27
CA PHE A 126 18.83 -9.82 6.07
C PHE A 126 20.29 -9.92 5.56
N ALA A 127 21.16 -10.70 6.22
CA ALA A 127 22.59 -10.77 5.95
C ALA A 127 23.00 -11.48 4.66
N GLN A 128 22.09 -12.16 3.95
CA GLN A 128 22.42 -12.75 2.65
C GLN A 128 21.90 -11.94 1.47
N ARG A 129 22.70 -10.96 1.02
CA ARG A 129 23.28 -10.98 -0.35
C ARG A 129 24.23 -9.81 -0.65
N SER A 130 25.32 -10.21 -1.32
CA SER A 130 26.35 -9.46 -2.07
C SER A 130 27.03 -8.26 -1.41
N ARG A 131 28.28 -8.52 -1.00
CA ARG A 131 29.47 -7.65 -0.96
C ARG A 131 29.19 -6.20 -1.39
N GLU A 132 28.98 -5.31 -0.41
CA GLU A 132 29.86 -4.14 -0.13
C GLU A 132 29.19 -3.00 0.67
N LEU A 133 30.03 -2.44 1.57
CA LEU A 133 30.20 -1.02 1.97
C LEU A 133 29.47 -0.38 3.17
N PHE A 134 28.76 -1.12 4.02
CA PHE A 134 28.43 -0.65 5.38
C PHE A 134 28.57 -1.78 6.40
N SER A 135 28.81 -1.43 7.67
CA SER A 135 28.93 -2.42 8.74
C SER A 135 27.60 -3.19 8.85
N ALA A 136 27.62 -4.49 8.58
CA ALA A 136 26.39 -5.28 8.39
C ALA A 136 25.47 -5.31 9.63
N ALA A 137 26.02 -5.03 10.82
CA ALA A 137 25.29 -4.98 12.08
C ALA A 137 24.35 -3.76 12.16
N GLU A 138 24.81 -2.58 11.73
CA GLU A 138 24.02 -1.34 11.80
C GLU A 138 22.83 -1.36 10.82
N MET A 139 23.02 -1.96 9.63
CA MET A 139 21.92 -2.12 8.66
C MET A 139 20.86 -3.12 9.13
N GLY A 140 21.27 -4.20 9.83
CA GLY A 140 20.32 -5.15 10.41
C GLY A 140 19.48 -4.53 11.53
N GLU A 141 20.07 -3.64 12.33
CA GLU A 141 19.36 -2.88 13.36
C GLU A 141 18.38 -1.86 12.77
N ASP A 142 18.78 -1.13 11.72
CA ASP A 142 17.92 -0.14 11.06
C ASP A 142 16.73 -0.80 10.34
N ALA A 143 16.96 -1.88 9.60
CA ALA A 143 15.89 -2.63 8.94
C ALA A 143 14.87 -3.19 9.95
N ARG A 144 15.32 -3.69 11.11
CA ARG A 144 14.44 -4.15 12.20
C ARG A 144 13.64 -3.02 12.80
N ARG A 145 14.25 -1.85 13.01
CA ARG A 145 13.56 -0.66 13.52
C ARG A 145 12.47 -0.21 12.57
N ILE A 146 12.77 -0.13 11.27
CA ILE A 146 11.80 0.24 10.23
C ILE A 146 10.66 -0.79 10.18
N LEU A 147 10.97 -2.10 10.25
CA LEU A 147 9.96 -3.16 10.26
C LEU A 147 9.05 -3.09 11.50
N HIS A 148 9.61 -2.76 12.66
CA HIS A 148 8.84 -2.55 13.88
C HIS A 148 7.89 -1.34 13.76
N MET A 149 8.37 -0.22 13.20
CA MET A 149 7.53 0.94 12.94
C MET A 149 6.41 0.62 11.94
N TYR A 150 6.73 -0.10 10.88
CA TYR A 150 5.78 -0.56 9.88
C TYR A 150 4.69 -1.44 10.48
N THR A 151 5.07 -2.49 11.21
CA THR A 151 4.11 -3.45 11.81
C THR A 151 3.16 -2.75 12.78
N LYS A 152 3.70 -1.88 13.65
CA LYS A 152 2.87 -1.08 14.58
C LYS A 152 1.85 -0.22 13.84
N GLN A 153 2.28 0.49 12.78
CA GLN A 153 1.38 1.37 12.03
C GLN A 153 0.34 0.57 11.22
N ARG A 154 0.77 -0.55 10.63
CA ARG A 154 -0.13 -1.48 9.92
C ARG A 154 -1.20 -2.01 10.87
N ASP A 155 -0.81 -2.51 12.04
CA ASP A 155 -1.74 -3.12 12.99
C ASP A 155 -2.77 -2.09 13.48
N ARG A 156 -2.32 -0.86 13.76
CA ARG A 156 -3.22 0.26 14.09
C ARG A 156 -4.25 0.54 12.98
N ILE A 157 -3.83 0.51 11.72
CA ILE A 157 -4.73 0.69 10.56
C ILE A 157 -5.71 -0.48 10.46
N LEU A 158 -5.25 -1.71 10.62
CA LEU A 158 -6.10 -2.90 10.54
C LEU A 158 -7.09 -3.01 11.69
N ASP A 159 -6.70 -2.62 12.91
CA ASP A 159 -7.61 -2.56 14.05
C ASP A 159 -8.71 -1.52 13.80
N ARG A 160 -8.37 -0.36 13.25
CA ARG A 160 -9.38 0.62 12.83
C ARG A 160 -10.31 0.10 11.74
N VAL A 161 -9.79 -0.64 10.76
CA VAL A 161 -10.62 -1.27 9.73
C VAL A 161 -11.59 -2.27 10.36
N ARG A 162 -11.14 -3.09 11.32
CA ARG A 162 -11.99 -4.05 12.06
C ARG A 162 -13.06 -3.33 12.87
N ASP A 163 -12.71 -2.22 13.52
CA ASP A 163 -13.65 -1.44 14.33
C ASP A 163 -14.74 -0.77 13.45
N GLU A 164 -14.38 -0.35 12.23
CA GLU A 164 -15.28 0.35 11.31
C GLU A 164 -16.09 -0.61 10.41
N GLU A 165 -15.64 -1.85 10.21
CA GLU A 165 -16.33 -2.87 9.43
C GLU A 165 -17.81 -3.03 9.78
N PRO A 166 -18.22 -3.25 11.04
CA PRO A 166 -19.64 -3.38 11.39
C PRO A 166 -20.44 -2.10 11.12
N VAL A 167 -19.84 -0.92 11.26
CA VAL A 167 -20.49 0.37 10.97
C VAL A 167 -20.82 0.49 9.48
N LEU A 168 -19.90 0.04 8.62
CA LEU A 168 -20.13 0.03 7.17
C LEU A 168 -21.16 -1.02 6.76
N GLU A 169 -21.17 -2.20 7.39
CA GLU A 169 -22.21 -3.21 7.16
C GLU A 169 -23.61 -2.70 7.52
N ASP A 170 -23.73 -2.01 8.66
CA ASP A 170 -24.97 -1.35 9.08
C ASP A 170 -25.38 -0.25 8.10
N ALA A 171 -24.45 0.57 7.63
CA ALA A 171 -24.71 1.61 6.64
C ALA A 171 -25.16 1.04 5.29
N LEU A 172 -24.56 -0.07 4.85
CA LEU A 172 -24.97 -0.80 3.65
C LEU A 172 -26.39 -1.36 3.82
N SER A 173 -26.67 -2.00 4.96
CA SER A 173 -27.99 -2.53 5.29
C SER A 173 -29.06 -1.43 5.33
N TRP A 174 -28.75 -0.30 5.96
CA TRP A 174 -29.62 0.89 5.95
C TRP A 174 -29.87 1.40 4.53
N SER A 175 -28.82 1.48 3.69
CA SER A 175 -28.96 1.95 2.31
C SER A 175 -29.83 1.02 1.47
N ALA A 176 -29.70 -0.30 1.65
CA ALA A 176 -30.50 -1.30 0.96
C ALA A 176 -31.99 -1.14 1.31
N ARG A 177 -32.30 -0.96 2.60
CA ARG A 177 -33.67 -0.69 3.06
C ARG A 177 -34.25 0.59 2.45
N MET A 178 -33.46 1.65 2.37
CA MET A 178 -33.92 2.94 1.82
C MET A 178 -34.09 2.94 0.30
N LEU A 179 -33.26 2.18 -0.43
CA LEU A 179 -33.28 2.15 -1.90
C LEU A 179 -34.17 1.06 -2.48
N TYR A 180 -34.31 -0.08 -1.80
CA TYR A 180 -35.02 -1.25 -2.32
C TYR A 180 -36.27 -1.63 -1.50
N GLY A 181 -36.48 -1.04 -0.32
CA GLY A 181 -37.74 -1.19 0.43
C GLY A 181 -38.03 -2.60 0.92
N GLU A 182 -37.01 -3.35 1.36
CA GLU A 182 -37.23 -4.62 2.06
C GLU A 182 -37.44 -4.35 3.56
N ASP A 183 -38.68 -4.57 4.01
CA ASP A 183 -39.10 -4.66 5.42
C ASP A 183 -38.87 -6.06 5.99
#